data_AF-A0A5B1M7L6-F1
#
_entry.id   AF-A0A5B1M7L6-F1
#
_cell.length_a   1.000
_cell.length_b   1.000
_cell.length_c   1.000
_cell.angle_alpha   90.00
_cell.angle_beta   90.00
_cell.angle_gamma   90.00
#
_symmetry.space_group_name_H-M   'P 1'
#
loop_
_entity.id
_entity.type
_entity.pdbx_description
1 polymer ?
#
loop_
_entity_poly.entity_id
_entity_poly.type
_entity_poly.pdbx_seq_one_letter_code
_entity_poly.pdbx_strand_id
1 'polypeptide(L)'
;MSAAKARSTPATAARLARAEAATVRSTAVTRSVLALAVTALLGVTLLAAAPTAAAATPSGASEPAAERAGDAERRASCAWRRKRCFGAISLNTRTGQFGWANDRRRRTVAVSAAQRSCKTRSEREGGFPGQCRRVGFARNECMATAFRVNHEAIVEWASGYAYHAETRNGVPGAKARARAKVRGPGEVRIAFWLCTTRSR
;
A
#
# COMPACT_ATOMS: atom_id res chain seq x y z
N MET A 1 34.47 0.26 42.91
CA MET A 1 33.71 -0.78 42.18
C MET A 1 33.95 -0.56 40.68
N SER A 2 34.90 -1.30 40.10
CA SER A 2 35.37 -1.11 38.72
C SER A 2 34.62 -2.03 37.76
N ALA A 3 33.98 -1.45 36.74
CA ALA A 3 33.31 -2.19 35.67
C ALA A 3 34.27 -2.38 34.49
N ALA A 4 34.62 -3.64 34.21
CA ALA A 4 35.44 -4.04 33.08
C ALA A 4 34.62 -3.98 31.77
N LYS A 5 35.13 -3.22 30.80
CA LYS A 5 34.56 -3.05 29.46
C LYS A 5 35.20 -4.06 28.50
N ALA A 6 34.47 -5.13 28.17
CA ALA A 6 34.92 -6.12 27.19
C ALA A 6 34.88 -5.53 25.78
N ARG A 7 36.06 -5.45 25.12
CA ARG A 7 36.19 -5.11 23.70
C ARG A 7 36.14 -6.41 22.90
N SER A 8 35.17 -6.53 22.01
CA SER A 8 35.11 -7.60 21.02
C SER A 8 36.11 -7.33 19.89
N THR A 9 36.87 -8.37 19.52
CA THR A 9 37.91 -8.35 18.49
C THR A 9 37.33 -8.54 17.08
N PRO A 10 37.91 -7.91 16.05
CA PRO A 10 37.37 -7.85 14.69
C PRO A 10 37.53 -9.13 13.84
N ALA A 11 38.10 -10.20 14.37
CA ALA A 11 38.44 -11.40 13.58
C ALA A 11 37.26 -12.35 13.31
N THR A 12 36.16 -12.26 14.07
CA THR A 12 35.05 -13.23 13.98
C THR A 12 33.99 -12.85 12.94
N ALA A 13 33.91 -11.58 12.52
CA ALA A 13 32.91 -11.12 11.56
C ALA A 13 33.18 -11.57 10.11
N ALA A 14 34.42 -11.94 9.78
CA ALA A 14 34.80 -12.30 8.41
C ALA A 14 34.44 -13.74 7.98
N ARG A 15 34.10 -14.63 8.93
CA ARG A 15 33.79 -16.04 8.61
C ARG A 15 32.32 -16.31 8.28
N LEU A 16 31.39 -15.45 8.66
CA LEU A 16 29.96 -15.62 8.32
C LEU A 16 29.60 -15.09 6.92
N ALA A 17 30.41 -14.19 6.34
CA ALA A 17 30.14 -13.60 5.03
C ALA A 17 30.50 -14.51 3.83
N ARG A 18 31.10 -15.68 4.05
CA ARG A 18 31.52 -16.60 2.96
C ARG A 18 30.60 -17.80 2.74
N ALA A 19 29.51 -17.93 3.49
CA ALA A 19 28.60 -19.08 3.37
C ALA A 19 27.38 -18.85 2.46
N GLU A 20 27.06 -17.63 2.05
CA GLU A 20 25.81 -17.34 1.30
C GLU A 20 26.02 -17.07 -0.20
N ALA A 21 27.25 -17.20 -0.73
CA ALA A 21 27.55 -16.95 -2.13
C ALA A 21 27.45 -18.19 -3.06
N ALA A 22 26.97 -19.33 -2.56
CA ALA A 22 27.01 -20.61 -3.29
C ALA A 22 25.64 -21.19 -3.67
N THR A 23 24.56 -20.40 -3.63
CA THR A 23 23.20 -20.86 -4.02
C THR A 23 22.57 -19.98 -5.10
N VAL A 24 23.40 -19.47 -6.01
CA VAL A 24 22.97 -18.78 -7.23
C VAL A 24 23.61 -19.50 -8.41
N ARG A 25 23.09 -20.67 -8.79
CA ARG A 25 23.42 -21.39 -10.06
C ARG A 25 22.66 -22.72 -10.16
N SER A 26 21.33 -22.69 -10.21
CA SER A 26 20.51 -23.80 -10.75
C SER A 26 19.04 -23.42 -10.75
N THR A 27 18.56 -22.82 -11.85
CA THR A 27 17.16 -22.89 -12.33
C THR A 27 16.97 -22.14 -13.66
N ALA A 28 18.03 -21.91 -14.44
CA ALA A 28 17.96 -21.17 -15.71
C ALA A 28 17.94 -22.07 -16.96
N VAL A 29 17.78 -23.40 -16.83
CA VAL A 29 17.88 -24.35 -17.95
C VAL A 29 16.81 -25.43 -17.86
N THR A 30 15.51 -25.09 -17.97
CA THR A 30 14.44 -26.09 -18.22
C THR A 30 13.14 -25.54 -18.80
N ARG A 31 13.01 -24.25 -19.13
CA ARG A 31 11.73 -23.67 -19.63
C ARG A 31 11.70 -23.34 -21.13
N SER A 32 12.68 -23.81 -21.91
CA SER A 32 12.79 -23.50 -23.35
C SER A 32 12.38 -24.63 -24.31
N VAL A 33 11.68 -25.68 -23.86
CA VAL A 33 11.32 -26.83 -24.73
C VAL A 33 9.80 -27.05 -24.89
N LEU A 34 8.95 -26.31 -24.19
CA LEU A 34 7.47 -26.45 -24.28
C LEU A 34 6.79 -25.35 -25.10
N ALA A 35 7.50 -24.76 -26.08
CA ALA A 35 6.99 -23.69 -26.93
C ALA A 35 6.69 -24.10 -28.38
N LEU A 36 6.71 -25.39 -28.74
CA LEU A 36 6.68 -25.82 -30.14
C LEU A 36 5.72 -26.97 -30.50
N ALA A 37 4.73 -27.31 -29.64
CA ALA A 37 3.88 -28.49 -29.89
C ALA A 37 2.36 -28.26 -29.73
N VAL A 38 1.86 -27.01 -29.78
CA VAL A 38 0.41 -26.74 -29.60
C VAL A 38 -0.24 -26.07 -30.81
N THR A 39 0.51 -25.69 -31.84
CA THR A 39 -0.02 -25.05 -33.04
C THR A 39 -0.56 -26.00 -34.12
N ALA A 40 -0.59 -27.32 -33.89
CA ALA A 40 -0.97 -28.32 -34.90
C ALA A 40 -2.30 -29.07 -34.63
N LEU A 41 -3.17 -28.56 -33.75
CA LEU A 41 -4.47 -29.17 -33.42
C LEU A 41 -5.65 -28.18 -33.56
N LEU A 42 -5.52 -27.20 -34.47
CA LEU A 42 -6.53 -26.19 -34.80
C LEU A 42 -7.17 -26.43 -36.18
N GLY A 43 -7.13 -27.66 -36.67
CA GLY A 43 -7.82 -28.07 -37.88
C GLY A 43 -8.82 -29.18 -37.57
N VAL A 44 -10.08 -28.96 -37.92
CA VAL A 44 -11.19 -29.93 -37.94
C VAL A 44 -11.93 -30.09 -36.61
N THR A 45 -12.97 -29.29 -36.41
CA THR A 45 -14.30 -29.72 -35.91
C THR A 45 -15.28 -28.54 -35.97
N LEU A 46 -15.69 -28.20 -37.19
CA LEU A 46 -16.96 -27.53 -37.45
C LEU A 46 -18.04 -28.61 -37.41
N LEU A 47 -18.87 -28.64 -36.36
CA LEU A 47 -20.34 -28.74 -36.41
C LEU A 47 -20.92 -29.19 -35.05
N ALA A 48 -22.01 -28.51 -34.70
CA ALA A 48 -23.13 -28.94 -33.87
C ALA A 48 -23.11 -28.62 -32.36
N ALA A 49 -24.27 -28.11 -31.97
CA ALA A 49 -24.88 -28.04 -30.65
C ALA A 49 -24.40 -26.94 -29.68
N ALA A 50 -25.23 -25.89 -29.59
CA ALA A 50 -25.36 -25.11 -28.37
C ALA A 50 -25.74 -26.03 -27.20
N PRO A 51 -25.07 -25.85 -26.05
CA PRO A 51 -25.80 -25.33 -24.91
C PRO A 51 -25.13 -24.09 -24.35
N THR A 52 -25.95 -23.09 -24.02
CA THR A 52 -25.61 -21.96 -23.15
C THR A 52 -25.21 -22.48 -21.77
N ALA A 53 -23.94 -22.86 -21.62
CA ALA A 53 -23.29 -23.03 -20.34
C ALA A 53 -22.48 -21.76 -20.08
N ALA A 54 -22.98 -20.94 -19.14
CA ALA A 54 -22.26 -19.79 -18.61
C ALA A 54 -20.96 -20.30 -17.96
N ALA A 55 -19.88 -20.25 -18.73
CA ALA A 55 -18.54 -20.50 -18.22
C ALA A 55 -18.19 -19.36 -17.25
N ALA A 56 -18.13 -19.70 -15.97
CA ALA A 56 -17.54 -18.85 -14.95
C ALA A 56 -16.07 -18.59 -15.32
N THR A 57 -15.78 -17.37 -15.73
CA THR A 57 -14.42 -16.87 -15.96
C THR A 57 -13.66 -16.94 -14.64
N PRO A 58 -12.55 -17.69 -14.53
CA PRO A 58 -11.77 -17.74 -13.32
C PRO A 58 -10.90 -16.49 -13.20
N SER A 59 -10.84 -15.97 -11.97
CA SER A 59 -9.69 -15.25 -11.43
C SER A 59 -9.32 -13.94 -12.11
N GLY A 60 -10.22 -12.96 -12.03
CA GLY A 60 -9.80 -11.57 -11.96
C GLY A 60 -9.00 -11.36 -10.68
N ALA A 61 -7.66 -11.53 -10.75
CA ALA A 61 -6.78 -10.90 -9.79
C ALA A 61 -7.12 -9.41 -9.84
N SER A 62 -7.80 -8.95 -8.80
CA SER A 62 -8.23 -7.57 -8.71
C SER A 62 -6.97 -6.74 -8.65
N GLU A 63 -6.60 -6.16 -9.78
CA GLU A 63 -5.57 -5.14 -9.85
C GLU A 63 -5.82 -4.18 -8.67
N PRO A 64 -4.82 -3.94 -7.80
CA PRO A 64 -5.05 -3.17 -6.60
C PRO A 64 -5.73 -1.87 -7.00
N ALA A 65 -6.87 -1.56 -6.39
CA ALA A 65 -7.77 -0.45 -6.76
C ALA A 65 -7.14 0.96 -6.57
N ALA A 66 -5.81 1.02 -6.55
CA ALA A 66 -4.96 2.18 -6.55
C ALA A 66 -5.25 3.16 -7.70
N GLU A 67 -5.78 2.71 -8.84
CA GLU A 67 -5.91 3.56 -10.03
C GLU A 67 -7.13 4.49 -10.02
N ARG A 68 -8.11 4.32 -9.13
CA ARG A 68 -9.27 5.24 -9.03
C ARG A 68 -9.17 6.30 -7.93
N ALA A 69 -7.97 6.55 -7.42
CA ALA A 69 -7.69 7.70 -6.55
C ALA A 69 -7.27 8.96 -7.34
N GLY A 70 -7.57 9.00 -8.65
CA GLY A 70 -7.46 10.21 -9.47
C GLY A 70 -8.39 11.31 -8.95
N ASP A 71 -7.78 12.43 -8.56
CA ASP A 71 -8.38 13.77 -8.57
C ASP A 71 -9.62 14.07 -7.71
N ALA A 72 -10.03 13.17 -6.82
CA ALA A 72 -10.95 13.54 -5.75
C ALA A 72 -10.21 14.35 -4.67
N GLU A 73 -9.97 15.63 -4.96
CA GLU A 73 -9.63 16.70 -4.03
C GLU A 73 -10.74 16.88 -2.97
N ARG A 74 -11.03 15.85 -2.15
CA ARG A 74 -12.02 15.97 -1.09
C ARG A 74 -11.35 16.49 0.16
N ARG A 75 -11.29 17.83 0.21
CA ARG A 75 -11.09 18.66 1.39
C ARG A 75 -11.89 18.08 2.56
N ALA A 76 -11.24 17.26 3.37
CA ALA A 76 -11.81 16.75 4.60
C ALA A 76 -11.88 17.94 5.59
N SER A 77 -12.98 18.68 5.52
CA SER A 77 -13.15 20.01 6.09
C SER A 77 -13.35 19.97 7.60
N CYS A 78 -12.23 19.94 8.34
CA CYS A 78 -12.26 20.55 9.65
C CYS A 78 -12.45 22.06 9.46
N ALA A 79 -13.67 22.54 9.74
CA ALA A 79 -13.98 23.96 9.71
C ALA A 79 -12.93 24.76 10.49
N TRP A 80 -12.41 25.82 9.86
CA TRP A 80 -11.29 26.64 10.31
C TRP A 80 -11.42 27.17 11.75
N ARG A 81 -12.61 27.18 12.35
CA ARG A 81 -12.84 27.80 13.67
C ARG A 81 -12.33 27.01 14.89
N ARG A 82 -11.93 25.73 14.77
CA ARG A 82 -11.53 24.89 15.93
C ARG A 82 -10.01 24.71 16.04
N LYS A 83 -9.46 24.84 17.27
CA LYS A 83 -8.01 24.75 17.58
C LYS A 83 -7.41 23.33 17.41
N ARG A 84 -8.24 22.29 17.33
CA ARG A 84 -7.80 20.89 17.24
C ARG A 84 -8.66 20.17 16.22
N CYS A 85 -8.02 19.62 15.21
CA CYS A 85 -8.62 18.65 14.29
C CYS A 85 -7.70 17.44 14.21
N PHE A 86 -8.28 16.25 14.31
CA PHE A 86 -7.59 14.99 14.09
C PHE A 86 -8.12 14.39 12.80
N GLY A 87 -7.23 13.91 11.94
CA GLY A 87 -7.58 13.16 10.74
C GLY A 87 -6.84 11.84 10.75
N ALA A 88 -7.46 10.77 10.29
CA ALA A 88 -6.86 9.44 10.30
C ALA A 88 -7.09 8.72 8.98
N ILE A 89 -6.14 7.85 8.62
CA ILE A 89 -6.20 6.98 7.43
C ILE A 89 -6.03 5.53 7.89
N SER A 90 -6.81 4.64 7.28
CA SER A 90 -6.64 3.19 7.34
C SER A 90 -6.56 2.62 5.92
N LEU A 91 -5.78 1.54 5.73
CA LEU A 91 -5.49 0.89 4.46
C LEU A 91 -5.78 -0.60 4.57
N ASN A 92 -6.48 -1.15 3.59
CA ASN A 92 -6.55 -2.57 3.35
C ASN A 92 -5.36 -2.99 2.49
N THR A 93 -4.39 -3.65 3.11
CA THR A 93 -3.11 -4.00 2.46
C THR A 93 -3.24 -5.04 1.35
N ARG A 94 -4.38 -5.71 1.24
CA ARG A 94 -4.63 -6.66 0.14
C ARG A 94 -5.21 -5.98 -1.08
N THR A 95 -6.17 -5.08 -0.89
CA THR A 95 -6.95 -4.50 -2.00
C THR A 95 -6.52 -3.08 -2.36
N GLY A 96 -5.70 -2.45 -1.53
CA GLY A 96 -5.38 -1.02 -1.67
C GLY A 96 -6.55 -0.11 -1.31
N GLN A 97 -7.61 -0.62 -0.68
CA GLN A 97 -8.75 0.20 -0.28
C GLN A 97 -8.44 1.04 0.95
N PHE A 98 -8.89 2.29 0.98
CA PHE A 98 -8.65 3.20 2.09
C PHE A 98 -9.93 3.61 2.79
N GLY A 99 -9.83 3.85 4.09
CA GLY A 99 -10.82 4.57 4.88
C GLY A 99 -10.19 5.77 5.55
N TRP A 100 -10.93 6.85 5.66
CA TRP A 100 -10.47 8.06 6.30
C TRP A 100 -11.59 8.70 7.10
N ALA A 101 -11.22 9.46 8.12
CA ALA A 101 -12.16 10.24 8.91
C ALA A 101 -11.46 11.37 9.64
N ASN A 102 -12.22 12.43 9.91
CA ASN A 102 -11.78 13.53 10.77
C ASN A 102 -12.65 13.60 12.03
N ASP A 103 -12.06 13.97 13.17
CA ASP A 103 -12.75 14.26 14.41
C ASP A 103 -12.17 15.51 15.08
N ARG A 104 -13.04 16.39 15.56
CA ARG A 104 -12.66 17.69 16.15
C ARG A 104 -12.29 17.61 17.63
N ARG A 105 -12.52 16.46 18.28
CA ARG A 105 -12.43 16.31 19.74
C ARG A 105 -11.37 15.27 20.12
N ARG A 106 -11.36 14.10 19.48
CA ARG A 106 -10.63 12.92 19.94
C ARG A 106 -9.98 12.16 18.77
N ARG A 107 -8.66 11.97 18.85
CA ARG A 107 -7.88 11.10 17.95
C ARG A 107 -8.48 9.70 17.80
N THR A 108 -8.89 9.10 18.92
CA THR A 108 -9.42 7.73 18.93
C THR A 108 -10.70 7.58 18.10
N VAL A 109 -11.56 8.60 18.10
CA VAL A 109 -12.78 8.62 17.29
C VAL A 109 -12.44 8.70 15.80
N ALA A 110 -11.53 9.58 15.40
CA ALA A 110 -11.06 9.67 14.01
C ALA A 110 -10.46 8.35 13.53
N VAL A 111 -9.57 7.73 14.32
CA VAL A 111 -8.93 6.45 13.98
C VAL A 111 -9.97 5.33 13.83
N SER A 112 -10.89 5.19 14.79
CA SER A 112 -11.94 4.16 14.74
C SER A 112 -12.89 4.38 13.56
N ALA A 113 -13.25 5.62 13.26
CA ALA A 113 -14.09 5.95 12.11
C ALA A 113 -13.39 5.67 10.77
N ALA A 114 -12.10 6.02 10.64
CA ALA A 114 -11.31 5.69 9.45
C ALA A 114 -11.19 4.17 9.25
N GLN A 115 -11.01 3.42 10.35
CA GLN A 115 -10.93 1.96 10.30
C GLN A 115 -12.26 1.33 9.88
N ARG A 116 -13.40 1.80 10.43
CA ARG A 116 -14.73 1.37 9.99
C ARG A 116 -14.98 1.69 8.51
N SER A 117 -14.67 2.91 8.09
CA SER A 117 -14.79 3.34 6.69
C SER A 117 -13.99 2.44 5.74
N CYS A 118 -12.77 2.06 6.12
CA CYS A 118 -11.94 1.15 5.34
C CYS A 118 -12.60 -0.23 5.21
N LYS A 119 -13.10 -0.78 6.32
CA LYS A 119 -13.75 -2.11 6.34
C LYS A 119 -14.98 -2.12 5.44
N THR A 120 -15.89 -1.16 5.62
CA THR A 120 -17.10 -1.02 4.81
C THR A 120 -16.79 -0.87 3.32
N ARG A 121 -15.79 -0.06 2.96
CA ARG A 121 -15.39 0.10 1.55
C ARG A 121 -14.80 -1.18 0.98
N SER A 122 -13.92 -1.84 1.74
CA SER A 122 -13.27 -3.09 1.34
C SER A 122 -14.26 -4.23 1.16
N GLU A 123 -15.29 -4.30 2.00
CA GLU A 123 -16.37 -5.27 1.89
C GLU A 123 -17.20 -5.01 0.64
N ARG A 124 -17.62 -3.76 0.44
CA ARG A 124 -18.44 -3.37 -0.71
C ARG A 124 -17.74 -3.57 -2.05
N GLU A 125 -16.45 -3.25 -2.15
CA GLU A 125 -15.73 -3.20 -3.43
C GLU A 125 -14.93 -4.46 -3.73
N GLY A 126 -14.59 -5.27 -2.71
CA GLY A 126 -13.78 -6.47 -2.92
C GLY A 126 -14.14 -7.67 -2.06
N GLY A 127 -15.18 -7.60 -1.21
CA GLY A 127 -15.57 -8.73 -0.36
C GLY A 127 -14.57 -9.10 0.74
N PHE A 128 -13.55 -8.27 1.02
CA PHE A 128 -12.47 -8.58 1.96
C PHE A 128 -12.32 -7.52 3.08
N PRO A 129 -13.25 -7.44 4.07
CA PRO A 129 -13.20 -6.41 5.13
C PRO A 129 -12.03 -6.55 6.12
N GLY A 130 -11.49 -7.75 6.30
CA GLY A 130 -10.67 -8.11 7.48
C GLY A 130 -9.28 -7.48 7.57
N GLN A 131 -8.74 -6.89 6.50
CA GLN A 131 -7.32 -6.53 6.42
C GLN A 131 -7.02 -5.03 6.55
N CYS A 132 -7.99 -4.24 7.01
CA CYS A 132 -7.80 -2.81 7.26
C CYS A 132 -6.86 -2.53 8.45
N ARG A 133 -5.67 -2.02 8.16
CA ARG A 133 -4.65 -1.56 9.11
C ARG A 133 -4.70 -0.05 9.30
N ARG A 134 -4.36 0.40 10.49
CA ARG A 134 -4.19 1.83 10.79
C ARG A 134 -2.89 2.31 10.15
N VAL A 135 -2.95 3.38 9.38
CA VAL A 135 -1.80 3.89 8.63
C VAL A 135 -1.17 5.09 9.32
N GLY A 136 -2.00 5.98 9.83
CA GLY A 136 -1.54 7.20 10.48
C GLY A 136 -2.68 8.09 10.91
N PHE A 137 -2.32 9.13 11.65
CA PHE A 137 -3.23 10.22 11.99
C PHE A 137 -2.45 11.53 12.00
N ALA A 138 -3.11 12.61 11.59
CA ALA A 138 -2.58 13.97 11.60
C ALA A 138 -3.31 14.80 12.67
N ARG A 139 -2.59 15.75 13.28
CA ARG A 139 -3.20 16.80 14.11
C ARG A 139 -2.65 18.16 13.72
N ASN A 140 -3.50 19.03 13.19
CA ASN A 140 -3.12 20.36 12.71
C ASN A 140 -1.93 20.30 11.72
N GLU A 141 -1.93 19.31 10.83
CA GLU A 141 -0.91 19.10 9.78
C GLU A 141 -1.51 18.33 8.58
N CYS A 142 -0.76 18.26 7.48
CA CYS A 142 -1.05 17.38 6.35
C CYS A 142 -0.36 16.03 6.53
N MET A 143 -1.05 14.96 6.17
CA MET A 143 -0.54 13.60 6.12
C MET A 143 -0.84 13.00 4.75
N ALA A 144 0.13 12.29 4.20
CA ALA A 144 -0.05 11.46 3.02
C ALA A 144 0.44 10.04 3.30
N THR A 145 -0.18 9.08 2.64
CA THR A 145 0.25 7.68 2.67
C THR A 145 0.80 7.31 1.29
N ALA A 146 1.97 6.70 1.28
CA ALA A 146 2.51 6.03 0.12
C ALA A 146 2.53 4.52 0.38
N PHE A 147 2.38 3.74 -0.68
CA PHE A 147 2.64 2.31 -0.64
C PHE A 147 3.47 1.88 -1.85
N ARG A 148 4.15 0.75 -1.70
CA ARG A 148 4.89 0.10 -2.76
C ARG A 148 4.17 -1.16 -3.19
N VAL A 149 3.98 -1.28 -4.49
CA VAL A 149 3.41 -2.46 -5.14
C VAL A 149 4.55 -3.26 -5.74
N ASN A 150 4.58 -4.55 -5.45
CA ASN A 150 5.47 -5.50 -6.11
C ASN A 150 4.64 -6.73 -6.51
N HIS A 151 4.64 -7.06 -7.80
CA HIS A 151 3.80 -8.14 -8.36
C HIS A 151 2.35 -8.08 -7.85
N GLU A 152 1.69 -6.92 -8.04
CA GLU A 152 0.30 -6.64 -7.63
C GLU A 152 0.02 -6.62 -6.12
N ALA A 153 0.98 -7.00 -5.27
CA ALA A 153 0.84 -6.98 -3.83
C ALA A 153 1.37 -5.67 -3.23
N ILE A 154 0.63 -5.09 -2.27
CA ILE A 154 1.18 -4.02 -1.43
C ILE A 154 2.11 -4.65 -0.40
N VAL A 155 3.40 -4.40 -0.58
CA VAL A 155 4.46 -5.00 0.25
C VAL A 155 4.92 -4.08 1.38
N GLU A 156 4.72 -2.77 1.23
CA GLU A 156 5.14 -1.78 2.21
C GLU A 156 4.28 -0.51 2.07
N TRP A 157 4.02 0.16 3.19
CA TRP A 157 3.38 1.47 3.21
C TRP A 157 3.95 2.34 4.31
N ALA A 158 3.95 3.65 4.08
CA ALA A 158 4.41 4.62 5.05
C ALA A 158 3.62 5.93 4.98
N SER A 159 3.56 6.61 6.12
CA SER A 159 2.93 7.92 6.24
C SER A 159 3.99 9.03 6.31
N GLY A 160 3.83 10.04 5.47
CA GLY A 160 4.57 11.30 5.49
C GLY A 160 3.70 12.42 6.08
N TYR A 161 4.33 13.33 6.81
CA TYR A 161 3.67 14.44 7.48
C TYR A 161 4.35 15.75 7.12
N ALA A 162 3.57 16.82 6.93
CA ALA A 162 4.10 18.15 6.73
C ALA A 162 3.14 19.20 7.33
N TYR A 163 3.72 20.21 7.98
CA TYR A 163 2.97 21.32 8.54
C TYR A 163 2.51 22.29 7.44
N HIS A 164 1.44 23.03 7.74
CA HIS A 164 0.86 24.11 6.94
C HIS A 164 0.32 23.71 5.56
N ALA A 165 -0.97 23.33 5.49
CA ALA A 165 -1.68 23.19 4.21
C ALA A 165 -1.61 24.45 3.33
N GLU A 166 -1.52 25.63 3.94
CA GLU A 166 -1.46 26.93 3.24
C GLU A 166 -0.11 27.18 2.56
N THR A 167 0.96 26.54 3.03
CA THR A 167 2.25 26.68 2.35
C THR A 167 2.27 25.80 1.11
N ARG A 168 3.00 26.22 0.06
CA ARG A 168 3.24 25.41 -1.16
C ARG A 168 3.78 23.99 -0.85
N ASN A 169 4.23 23.74 0.39
CA ASN A 169 4.85 22.50 0.84
C ASN A 169 3.94 21.59 1.67
N GLY A 170 2.69 21.95 1.98
CA GLY A 170 1.82 21.15 2.85
C GLY A 170 1.55 19.75 2.29
N VAL A 171 0.67 19.64 1.30
CA VAL A 171 0.37 18.35 0.65
C VAL A 171 1.58 17.81 -0.14
N PRO A 172 2.30 18.61 -0.96
CA PRO A 172 3.44 18.10 -1.71
C PRO A 172 4.56 17.58 -0.79
N GLY A 173 4.85 18.28 0.31
CA GLY A 173 5.84 17.84 1.29
C GLY A 173 5.43 16.59 2.05
N ALA A 174 4.14 16.44 2.40
CA ALA A 174 3.63 15.21 3.00
C ALA A 174 3.76 14.02 2.02
N LYS A 175 3.41 14.21 0.74
CA LYS A 175 3.56 13.18 -0.31
C LYS A 175 5.04 12.81 -0.53
N ALA A 176 5.93 13.79 -0.62
CA ALA A 176 7.36 13.56 -0.79
C ALA A 176 7.95 12.77 0.40
N ARG A 177 7.61 13.15 1.63
CA ARG A 177 8.04 12.44 2.85
C ARG A 177 7.45 11.04 2.96
N ALA A 178 6.23 10.82 2.45
CA ALA A 178 5.63 9.49 2.42
C ALA A 178 6.39 8.59 1.44
N ARG A 179 6.67 9.07 0.23
CA ARG A 179 7.45 8.34 -0.79
C ARG A 179 8.86 8.00 -0.27
N ALA A 180 9.55 8.95 0.34
CA ALA A 180 10.92 8.76 0.84
C ALA A 180 11.04 7.69 1.94
N LYS A 181 9.93 7.34 2.61
CA LYS A 181 9.90 6.32 3.66
C LYS A 181 9.66 4.91 3.14
N VAL A 182 9.09 4.77 1.95
CA VAL A 182 8.85 3.46 1.34
C VAL A 182 10.07 3.13 0.47
N ARG A 183 10.79 2.03 0.77
CA ARG A 183 12.09 1.73 0.14
C ARG A 183 12.07 0.37 -0.58
N GLY A 184 12.97 0.19 -1.55
CA GLY A 184 13.16 -1.09 -2.26
C GLY A 184 12.49 -1.18 -3.63
N PRO A 185 12.57 -2.34 -4.30
CA PRO A 185 12.10 -2.53 -5.67
C PRO A 185 10.56 -2.52 -5.76
N GLY A 186 10.03 -1.99 -6.86
CA GLY A 186 8.60 -1.90 -7.13
C GLY A 186 8.12 -0.46 -7.39
N GLU A 187 6.84 -0.32 -7.72
CA GLU A 187 6.24 0.99 -7.99
C GLU A 187 5.73 1.64 -6.70
N VAL A 188 6.13 2.90 -6.45
CA VAL A 188 5.66 3.66 -5.28
C VAL A 188 4.50 4.58 -5.68
N ARG A 189 3.30 4.29 -5.15
CA ARG A 189 2.08 5.06 -5.40
C ARG A 189 1.67 5.85 -4.16
N ILE A 190 1.04 7.02 -4.37
CA ILE A 190 0.37 7.74 -3.29
C ILE A 190 -1.05 7.20 -3.18
N ALA A 191 -1.37 6.68 -2.00
CA ALA A 191 -2.69 6.17 -1.66
C ALA A 191 -3.74 7.27 -1.52
N PHE A 192 -3.46 8.15 -0.56
CA PHE A 192 -4.42 9.06 0.00
C PHE A 192 -3.65 10.11 0.79
N TRP A 193 -4.26 11.28 0.93
CA TRP A 193 -3.73 12.34 1.77
C TRP A 193 -4.88 13.12 2.39
N LEU A 194 -4.63 13.73 3.54
CA LEU A 194 -5.57 14.63 4.21
C LEU A 194 -4.80 15.75 4.89
N CYS A 195 -5.48 16.87 5.12
CA CYS A 195 -4.95 17.95 5.94
C CYS A 195 -5.92 18.27 7.06
N THR A 196 -5.36 18.57 8.23
CA THR A 196 -6.09 18.90 9.46
C THR A 196 -5.75 20.30 9.97
N THR A 197 -4.89 21.04 9.25
CA THR A 197 -4.63 22.46 9.48
C THR A 197 -5.80 23.33 9.05
N ARG A 198 -5.84 24.55 9.59
CA ARG A 198 -6.56 25.66 8.96
C ARG A 198 -6.05 25.84 7.52
N SER A 199 -6.97 26.09 6.60
CA SER A 199 -6.73 27.00 5.50
C SER A 199 -7.25 28.35 5.98
N ARG A 200 -6.35 29.31 6.21
CA ARG A 200 -6.69 30.72 6.31
C ARG A 200 -7.27 31.18 4.98
#